data_AF-A0A2K3J9L6-F1
#
_entry.id   AF-A0A2K3J9L6-F1
#
_cell.length_a   1.000
_cell.length_b   1.000
_cell.length_c   1.000
_cell.angle_alpha   90.00
_cell.angle_beta   90.00
_cell.angle_gamma   90.00
#
_symmetry.space_group_name_H-M   'P 1'
#
loop_
_entity.id
_entity.type
_entity.pdbx_description
1 polymer ?
#
loop_
_entity_poly.entity_id
_entity_poly.type
_entity_poly.pdbx_seq_one_letter_code
_entity_poly.pdbx_strand_id
1 'polypeptide(L)'
;MPSARTSINRGESQLEFCEKCGALMLPKKEEGQKTPVLKCRECGHEKPIKSDPAYKVEYRIKHSPREKIVVVENESRYSEELTEDERRERRKEILEYFEVEDEGE
;
A
#
# COMPACT_ATOMS: atom_id res chain seq x y z
N MET A 1 -37.73 31.95 -9.34
CA MET A 1 -37.19 30.63 -9.71
C MET A 1 -36.71 29.95 -8.43
N PRO A 2 -37.46 28.99 -7.87
CA PRO A 2 -37.03 28.31 -6.64
C PRO A 2 -35.99 27.24 -6.98
N SER A 3 -34.75 27.45 -6.54
CA SER A 3 -33.67 26.46 -6.66
C SER A 3 -34.03 25.23 -5.83
N ALA A 4 -34.07 24.07 -6.51
CA ALA A 4 -34.39 22.78 -5.94
C ALA A 4 -33.48 22.48 -4.74
N ARG A 5 -34.10 22.27 -3.57
CA ARG A 5 -33.43 21.66 -2.42
C ARG A 5 -33.25 20.18 -2.75
N THR A 6 -32.05 19.80 -3.19
CA THR A 6 -31.71 18.39 -3.39
C THR A 6 -31.70 17.71 -2.03
N SER A 7 -32.76 16.97 -1.72
CA SER A 7 -32.87 16.13 -0.54
C SER A 7 -31.78 15.06 -0.57
N ILE A 8 -30.71 15.25 0.22
CA ILE A 8 -29.75 14.20 0.52
C ILE A 8 -30.46 13.21 1.43
N ASN A 9 -31.03 12.15 0.85
CA ASN A 9 -31.49 10.99 1.62
C ASN A 9 -30.27 10.34 2.28
N ARG A 10 -29.92 10.79 3.49
CA ARG A 10 -28.99 10.10 4.38
C ARG A 10 -29.70 8.86 4.89
N GLY A 11 -29.54 7.75 4.17
CA GLY A 11 -30.04 6.45 4.59
C GLY A 11 -29.60 6.16 6.03
N GLU A 12 -30.58 5.91 6.89
CA GLU A 12 -30.39 5.58 8.29
C GLU A 12 -29.55 4.30 8.39
N SER A 13 -28.35 4.43 8.92
CA SER A 13 -27.39 3.34 9.06
C SER A 13 -27.63 2.64 10.39
N GLN A 14 -28.34 1.51 10.35
CA GLN A 14 -28.53 0.68 11.55
C GLN A 14 -27.24 -0.08 11.87
N LEU A 15 -26.56 0.37 12.92
CA LEU A 15 -25.45 -0.35 13.55
C LEU A 15 -26.03 -1.45 14.44
N GLU A 16 -25.55 -2.69 14.26
CA GLU A 16 -25.99 -3.83 15.07
C GLU A 16 -24.98 -4.17 16.17
N PHE A 17 -25.49 -4.50 17.35
CA PHE A 17 -24.72 -4.94 18.51
C PHE A 17 -24.92 -6.43 18.78
N CYS A 18 -23.90 -7.07 19.32
CA CYS A 18 -23.97 -8.49 19.68
C CYS A 18 -24.83 -8.68 20.94
N GLU A 19 -25.77 -9.61 20.90
CA GLU A 19 -26.65 -9.94 22.05
C GLU A 19 -25.91 -10.59 23.24
N LYS A 20 -24.72 -11.16 23.01
CA LYS A 20 -23.97 -11.87 24.04
C LYS A 20 -23.05 -10.97 24.87
N CYS A 21 -22.44 -9.97 24.23
CA CYS A 21 -21.41 -9.12 24.85
C CYS A 21 -21.70 -7.62 24.72
N GLY A 22 -22.72 -7.22 23.95
CA GLY A 22 -23.02 -5.81 23.69
C GLY A 22 -22.01 -5.11 22.77
N ALA A 23 -20.97 -5.80 22.29
CA ALA A 23 -19.98 -5.21 21.39
C ALA A 23 -20.55 -4.95 19.99
N LEU A 24 -20.04 -3.91 19.33
CA LEU A 24 -20.40 -3.56 17.95
C LEU A 24 -19.99 -4.70 17.00
N MET A 25 -20.94 -5.19 16.22
CA MET A 25 -20.63 -6.17 15.17
C MET A 25 -20.06 -5.45 13.94
N LEU A 26 -19.16 -6.10 13.21
CA LEU A 26 -18.50 -5.50 12.05
C LEU A 26 -18.67 -6.37 10.81
N PRO A 27 -18.83 -5.76 9.62
CA PRO A 27 -19.03 -6.49 8.40
C PRO A 27 -17.72 -7.11 7.92
N LYS A 28 -17.77 -8.42 7.73
CA LYS A 28 -16.74 -9.22 7.09
C LYS A 28 -17.29 -9.66 5.73
N LYS A 29 -16.62 -9.22 4.66
CA LYS A 29 -16.85 -9.75 3.31
C LYS A 29 -15.94 -10.96 3.15
N GLU A 30 -16.53 -12.14 2.98
CA GLU A 30 -15.76 -13.34 2.63
C GLU A 30 -15.69 -13.48 1.12
N GLU A 31 -14.49 -13.73 0.58
CA GLU A 31 -14.30 -13.98 -0.85
C GLU A 31 -15.14 -15.20 -1.28
N GLY A 32 -16.09 -14.98 -2.18
CA GLY A 32 -16.97 -16.02 -2.72
C GLY A 32 -18.42 -15.98 -2.25
N GLN A 33 -18.77 -15.21 -1.21
CA GLN A 33 -20.17 -15.06 -0.76
C GLN A 33 -20.74 -13.68 -1.14
N LYS A 34 -21.93 -13.68 -1.77
CA LYS A 34 -22.65 -12.45 -2.16
C LYS A 34 -23.24 -11.70 -0.95
N THR A 35 -23.42 -12.37 0.19
CA THR A 35 -24.01 -11.79 1.39
C THR A 35 -22.93 -11.44 2.41
N PRO A 36 -22.86 -10.19 2.89
CA PRO A 36 -21.95 -9.81 3.97
C PRO A 36 -22.36 -10.47 5.29
N VAL A 37 -21.38 -10.86 6.10
CA VAL A 37 -21.60 -11.43 7.43
C VAL A 37 -21.12 -10.43 8.48
N LEU A 38 -21.91 -10.18 9.52
CA LEU A 38 -21.47 -9.42 10.69
C LEU A 38 -20.77 -10.33 11.67
N LYS A 39 -19.56 -9.96 12.08
CA LYS A 39 -18.77 -10.67 13.07
C LYS A 39 -18.53 -9.81 14.30
N CYS A 40 -18.78 -10.37 15.48
CA CYS A 40 -18.39 -9.76 16.74
C CYS A 40 -16.88 -9.93 16.99
N ARG A 41 -16.19 -8.85 17.36
CA ARG A 41 -14.75 -8.89 17.69
C ARG A 41 -14.45 -9.58 19.03
N GLU A 42 -15.37 -9.51 20.00
CA GLU A 42 -15.11 -10.02 21.35
C GLU A 42 -15.48 -11.50 21.52
N CYS A 43 -16.68 -11.90 21.09
CA CYS A 43 -17.17 -13.27 21.29
C CYS A 43 -17.15 -14.15 20.04
N GLY A 44 -16.83 -13.59 18.87
CA GLY A 44 -16.78 -14.32 17.61
C GLY A 44 -18.13 -14.72 17.03
N HIS A 45 -19.25 -14.22 17.55
CA HIS A 45 -20.59 -14.48 16.99
C HIS A 45 -20.74 -13.91 15.57
N GLU A 46 -21.31 -14.70 14.67
CA GLU A 46 -21.50 -14.37 13.27
C GLU A 46 -23.01 -14.32 12.93
N LYS A 47 -23.44 -13.25 12.27
CA LYS A 47 -24.83 -13.06 11.82
C LYS A 47 -24.87 -12.78 10.31
N PRO A 48 -25.57 -13.58 9.51
CA PRO A 48 -25.74 -13.31 8.08
C PRO A 48 -26.76 -12.18 7.88
N ILE A 49 -26.40 -11.15 7.12
CA ILE A 49 -27.31 -10.05 6.74
C ILE A 49 -27.69 -10.18 5.27
N LYS A 50 -28.94 -9.87 4.95
CA LYS A 50 -29.45 -9.84 3.56
C LYS A 50 -29.18 -8.49 2.87
N SER A 51 -28.89 -7.44 3.62
CA SER A 51 -28.65 -6.09 3.14
C SER A 51 -27.20 -5.67 3.35
N ASP A 52 -26.63 -4.93 2.40
CA ASP A 52 -25.28 -4.40 2.50
C ASP A 52 -25.16 -3.45 3.71
N PRO A 53 -24.22 -3.71 4.64
CA PRO A 53 -23.97 -2.81 5.76
C PRO A 53 -23.35 -1.52 5.23
N ALA A 54 -23.97 -0.38 5.57
CA ALA A 54 -23.60 0.94 5.07
C ALA A 54 -22.30 1.51 5.68
N TYR A 55 -21.66 0.79 6.62
CA TYR A 55 -20.42 1.23 7.28
C TYR A 55 -19.25 0.33 6.89
N LYS A 56 -18.09 0.96 6.64
CA LYS A 56 -16.85 0.29 6.26
C LYS A 56 -15.84 0.40 7.39
N VAL A 57 -15.08 -0.66 7.62
CA VAL A 57 -13.95 -0.63 8.56
C VAL A 57 -12.75 -0.05 7.82
N GLU A 58 -12.37 1.17 8.17
CA GLU A 58 -11.15 1.83 7.66
C GLU A 58 -10.04 1.78 8.71
N TYR A 59 -8.86 1.29 8.32
CA TYR A 59 -7.65 1.37 9.14
C TYR A 59 -6.78 2.52 8.64
N ARG A 60 -6.59 3.55 9.46
CA ARG A 60 -5.65 4.65 9.16
C ARG A 60 -4.29 4.34 9.77
N ILE A 61 -3.34 3.92 8.94
CA ILE A 61 -1.95 3.73 9.35
C ILE A 61 -1.27 5.10 9.36
N LYS A 62 -0.80 5.54 10.52
CA LYS A 62 0.00 6.77 10.66
C LYS A 62 1.47 6.41 10.47
N HIS A 63 2.06 6.78 9.33
CA HIS A 63 3.50 6.66 9.13
C HIS A 63 4.23 7.65 10.02
N SER A 64 5.23 7.17 10.77
CA SER A 64 6.07 8.03 11.58
C SER A 64 7.06 8.80 10.68
N PRO A 65 7.49 10.04 11.04
CA PRO A 65 8.51 10.76 10.28
C PRO A 65 9.83 10.01 10.13
N ARG A 66 10.11 9.02 11.02
CA ARG A 66 11.30 8.16 10.98
C ARG A 66 11.28 7.15 9.83
N GLU A 67 10.12 6.88 9.25
CA GLU A 67 9.97 5.99 8.08
C GLU A 67 10.25 6.71 6.75
N LYS A 68 10.59 8.00 6.77
CA LYS A 68 10.92 8.76 5.56
C LYS A 68 12.38 8.53 5.15
N ILE A 69 12.58 8.10 3.91
CA ILE A 69 13.91 8.02 3.29
C ILE A 69 14.27 9.42 2.79
N VAL A 70 15.38 9.98 3.28
CA VAL A 70 15.92 11.24 2.81
C VAL A 70 16.96 10.93 1.73
N VAL A 71 16.69 11.33 0.49
CA VAL A 71 17.69 11.29 -0.59
C VAL A 71 18.63 12.46 -0.36
N VAL A 72 19.84 12.17 0.13
CA VAL A 72 20.91 13.16 0.21
C VAL A 72 21.66 13.11 -1.10
N GLU A 73 21.51 14.14 -1.92
CA GLU A 73 22.38 14.37 -3.06
C GLU A 73 23.77 14.68 -2.50
N ASN A 74 24.60 13.64 -2.39
CA ASN A 74 26.02 13.86 -2.28
C ASN A 74 26.44 14.38 -3.65
N GLU A 75 27.00 15.59 -3.73
CA GLU A 75 27.80 15.98 -4.89
C GLU A 75 28.93 14.96 -4.98
N SER A 76 28.64 13.86 -5.67
CA SER A 76 29.62 12.86 -6.02
C SER A 76 30.71 13.64 -6.73
N ARG A 77 31.89 13.71 -6.12
CA ARG A 77 33.16 14.17 -6.74
C ARG A 77 33.60 13.24 -7.87
N TYR A 78 32.66 12.76 -8.69
CA TYR A 78 32.88 11.98 -9.89
C TYR A 78 32.22 12.69 -11.05
N SER A 79 32.70 13.90 -11.32
CA SER A 79 32.66 14.47 -12.66
C SER A 79 34.01 15.12 -12.98
N GLU A 80 35.10 14.39 -12.73
CA GLU A 80 36.25 14.57 -13.61
C GLU A 80 35.83 13.92 -14.93
N GLU A 81 35.39 14.73 -15.88
CA GLU A 81 35.15 14.30 -17.24
C GLU A 81 36.48 13.80 -17.81
N LEU A 82 36.75 12.50 -17.64
CA LEU A 82 37.84 11.84 -18.36
C LEU A 82 37.69 12.17 -19.85
N THR A 83 38.80 12.43 -20.52
CA THR A 83 38.77 12.65 -21.96
C THR A 83 38.30 11.38 -22.69
N GLU A 84 37.79 11.53 -23.92
CA GLU A 84 37.37 10.39 -24.75
C GLU A 84 38.51 9.35 -24.91
N ASP A 85 39.76 9.81 -24.91
CA ASP A 85 40.95 8.97 -25.05
C ASP A 85 41.22 8.14 -23.78
N GLU A 86 41.18 8.76 -22.58
CA GLU A 86 41.36 8.04 -21.31
C GLU A 86 40.26 6.98 -21.07
N ARG A 87 39.01 7.27 -21.48
CA ARG A 87 37.91 6.29 -21.41
C ARG A 87 38.13 5.11 -22.35
N ARG A 88 38.72 5.34 -23.52
CA ARG A 88 39.04 4.29 -24.50
C ARG A 88 40.17 3.40 -23.97
N GLU A 89 41.20 4.00 -23.40
CA GLU A 89 42.32 3.27 -22.79
C GLU A 89 41.86 2.39 -21.64
N ARG A 90 41.07 2.93 -20.69
CA ARG A 90 40.53 2.14 -19.58
C ARG A 90 39.70 0.96 -20.05
N ARG A 91 38.89 1.16 -21.10
CA ARG A 91 38.08 0.08 -21.68
C ARG A 91 38.94 -0.99 -22.35
N LYS A 92 40.03 -0.58 -23.01
CA LYS A 92 40.99 -1.48 -23.65
C LYS A 92 41.77 -2.29 -22.60
N GLU A 93 42.22 -1.65 -21.53
CA GLU A 93 42.91 -2.29 -20.41
C GLU A 93 42.05 -3.37 -19.76
N ILE A 94 40.76 -3.08 -19.52
CA ILE A 94 39.81 -4.06 -18.97
C ILE A 94 39.66 -5.26 -19.91
N LEU A 95 39.58 -5.05 -21.23
CA LEU A 95 39.43 -6.14 -22.20
C LEU A 95 40.69 -7.02 -22.29
N GLU A 96 41.87 -6.42 -22.29
CA GLU A 96 43.15 -7.12 -22.31
C GLU A 96 43.35 -7.98 -21.05
N TYR A 97 42.90 -7.50 -19.88
CA TYR A 97 42.92 -8.29 -18.66
C TYR A 97 42.08 -9.57 -18.77
N PHE A 98 40.86 -9.48 -19.31
CA PHE A 98 40.01 -10.66 -19.52
C PHE A 98 40.57 -11.62 -20.58
N GLU A 99 41.16 -11.10 -21.65
CA GLU A 99 41.81 -11.93 -22.69
C GLU A 99 43.02 -12.68 -22.13
N VAL A 100 43.83 -12.06 -21.28
CA VAL A 100 44.98 -12.70 -20.61
C VAL A 100 44.53 -13.72 -19.56
N GLU A 101 43.43 -13.47 -18.84
CA GLU A 101 42.84 -14.45 -17.93
C GLU A 101 42.28 -15.67 -18.69
N ASP A 102 41.59 -15.46 -19.81
CA ASP A 102 41.01 -16.53 -20.63
C ASP A 102 42.08 -17.36 -21.39
N GLU A 103 43.23 -16.78 -21.73
CA GLU A 103 44.39 -17.49 -22.30
C GLU A 103 45.27 -18.18 -21.25
N GLY A 104 44.98 -17.97 -19.96
CA GLY A 104 45.71 -18.51 -18.81
C GLY A 104 45.23 -19.89 -18.31
N GLU A 105 44.25 -20.52 -18.97
CA GLU A 105 43.81 -21.91 -18.72
C GLU A 105 44.35 -22.93 -19.75
#